data_AF-A0A1M7Q5J2-F1
#
_entry.id   AF-A0A1M7Q5J2-F1
#
_cell.length_a   1.000
_cell.length_b   1.000
_cell.length_c   1.000
_cell.angle_alpha   90.00
_cell.angle_beta   90.00
_cell.angle_gamma   90.00
#
_symmetry.space_group_name_H-M   'P 1'
#
loop_
_entity.id
_entity.type
_entity.pdbx_description
1 polymer ?
#
loop_
_entity_poly.entity_id
_entity_poly.type
_entity_poly.pdbx_seq_one_letter_code
_entity_poly.pdbx_strand_id
1 'polypeptide(L)'
;MSERLKNFANIMTKPRLKKLGVDHQKDIKISPIQILIRGVVALLTASWIGSLAFYLFVIFMRENKLFSYDFFREGLFGMYTFFIASSIFIILMSLLFYGFLIPAKLGLTELRRDQKNTMRWITWFGFLISCVMHSILFSVAAEAQKLNILLWLMAIAITFCMFFCSFVGHNLKKNIQDWLSPVIFVGLTALLPFAYQDVTAEVVAMGLRDFNVGGNKNILIFQDGTKEPIKGKLTLLSPRNAYLKDRSGRLKIIPITDKTTLEIW
;
A
#
# COMPACT_ATOMS: atom_id res chain seq x y z
N MET A 1 18.82 -2.19 42.95
CA MET A 1 18.67 -2.09 41.48
C MET A 1 20.06 -2.07 40.86
N SER A 2 20.45 -3.11 40.10
CA SER A 2 21.85 -3.30 39.66
C SER A 2 22.31 -2.21 38.70
N GLU A 3 23.62 -1.93 38.66
CA GLU A 3 24.23 -1.00 37.70
C GLU A 3 23.89 -1.35 36.25
N ARG A 4 23.70 -2.64 35.93
CA ARG A 4 23.23 -3.09 34.61
C ARG A 4 21.82 -2.59 34.29
N LEU A 5 20.91 -2.58 35.26
CA LEU A 5 19.57 -2.01 35.10
C LEU A 5 19.61 -0.48 34.94
N LYS A 6 20.51 0.22 35.66
CA LYS A 6 20.72 1.67 35.50
C LYS A 6 21.35 2.02 34.14
N ASN A 7 22.31 1.21 33.67
CA ASN A 7 22.94 1.39 32.36
C ASN A 7 22.00 1.03 31.21
N PHE A 8 21.20 -0.02 31.33
CA PHE A 8 20.15 -0.35 30.36
C PHE A 8 19.08 0.74 30.32
N ALA A 9 18.66 1.25 31.50
CA ALA A 9 17.80 2.42 31.60
C ALA A 9 18.46 3.65 30.97
N ASN A 10 19.76 3.90 31.17
CA ASN A 10 20.48 5.03 30.59
C ASN A 10 20.66 4.97 29.08
N ILE A 11 20.91 3.78 28.53
CA ILE A 11 20.93 3.52 27.08
C ILE A 11 19.53 3.75 26.50
N MET A 12 18.48 3.41 27.23
CA MET A 12 17.10 3.73 26.86
C MET A 12 16.68 5.19 27.15
N THR A 13 17.38 5.96 28.00
CA THR A 13 16.97 7.33 28.41
C THR A 13 17.74 8.45 27.70
N LYS A 14 18.96 8.21 27.21
CA LYS A 14 19.69 9.18 26.38
C LYS A 14 19.74 8.69 24.94
N PRO A 15 18.68 8.95 24.13
CA PRO A 15 18.72 8.55 22.74
C PRO A 15 19.82 9.38 22.05
N ARG A 16 20.89 8.70 21.62
CA ARG A 16 21.81 9.22 20.59
C ARG A 16 21.03 9.73 19.35
N LEU A 17 19.79 9.27 19.20
CA LEU A 17 18.79 9.67 18.21
C LEU A 17 18.11 11.02 18.47
N LYS A 18 18.45 11.78 19.52
CA LYS A 18 17.90 13.14 19.76
C LYS A 18 18.07 14.05 18.53
N LYS A 19 19.13 13.84 17.74
CA LYS A 19 19.37 14.56 16.47
C LYS A 19 18.32 14.31 15.38
N LEU A 20 17.60 13.18 15.43
CA LEU A 20 16.52 12.85 14.49
C LEU A 20 15.21 13.61 14.82
N GLY A 21 15.07 14.09 16.05
CA GLY A 21 13.97 14.98 16.45
C GLY A 21 14.06 16.34 15.75
N VAL A 22 12.91 16.99 15.57
CA VAL A 22 12.84 18.28 14.88
C VAL A 22 13.21 19.41 15.85
N ASP A 23 14.20 20.23 15.50
CA ASP A 23 14.64 21.34 16.37
C ASP A 23 13.56 22.42 16.57
N HIS A 24 13.79 23.33 17.52
CA HIS A 24 13.09 24.61 17.55
C HIS A 24 13.30 25.33 16.22
N GLN A 25 12.19 25.59 15.53
CA GLN A 25 12.23 26.18 14.21
C GLN A 25 12.51 27.68 14.34
N LYS A 26 13.70 28.11 13.94
CA LYS A 26 13.99 29.53 13.68
C LYS A 26 13.03 30.02 12.60
N ASP A 27 12.67 31.30 12.60
CA ASP A 27 11.74 31.87 11.62
C ASP A 27 12.14 31.55 10.19
N ILE A 28 11.45 30.56 9.62
CA ILE A 28 11.66 30.12 8.26
C ILE A 28 10.97 31.13 7.35
N LYS A 29 11.75 31.86 6.54
CA LYS A 29 11.22 32.70 5.47
C LYS A 29 10.74 31.80 4.33
N ILE A 30 9.48 31.94 3.94
CA ILE A 30 8.89 31.23 2.81
C ILE A 30 9.02 32.11 1.57
N SER A 31 9.61 31.57 0.51
CA SER A 31 9.62 32.24 -0.81
C SER A 31 8.35 31.88 -1.59
N PRO A 32 7.76 32.82 -2.37
CA PRO A 32 6.62 32.53 -3.25
C PRO A 32 6.86 31.34 -4.19
N ILE A 33 8.10 31.17 -4.67
CA ILE A 33 8.50 30.05 -5.53
C ILE A 33 8.34 28.70 -4.81
N GLN A 34 8.64 28.63 -3.51
CA GLN A 34 8.47 27.39 -2.73
C GLN A 34 7.00 27.02 -2.59
N ILE A 35 6.12 28.00 -2.42
CA ILE A 35 4.67 27.79 -2.38
C ILE A 35 4.19 27.23 -3.72
N LEU A 36 4.64 27.83 -4.84
CA LEU A 36 4.30 27.36 -6.19
C LEU A 36 4.77 25.92 -6.42
N ILE A 37 6.03 25.61 -6.10
CA ILE A 37 6.58 24.24 -6.21
C ILE A 37 5.75 23.28 -5.36
N ARG A 38 5.42 23.65 -4.11
CA ARG A 38 4.60 22.81 -3.24
C ARG A 38 3.20 22.56 -3.81
N GLY A 39 2.59 23.58 -4.42
CA GLY A 39 1.31 23.46 -5.11
C GLY A 39 1.37 22.46 -6.26
N VAL A 40 2.37 22.58 -7.13
CA VAL A 40 2.59 21.64 -8.24
C VAL A 40 2.82 20.22 -7.72
N VAL A 41 3.68 20.05 -6.71
CA VAL A 41 3.95 18.74 -6.11
C VAL A 41 2.71 18.17 -5.42
N ALA A 42 1.89 18.99 -4.75
CA ALA A 42 0.65 18.55 -4.14
C ALA A 42 -0.34 18.05 -5.19
N LEU A 43 -0.49 18.77 -6.30
CA LEU A 43 -1.32 18.34 -7.44
C LEU A 43 -0.80 17.02 -8.03
N LEU A 44 0.51 16.93 -8.29
CA LEU A 44 1.14 15.70 -8.79
C LEU A 44 0.89 14.51 -7.86
N THR A 45 1.12 14.68 -6.55
CA THR A 45 0.89 13.62 -5.56
C THR A 45 -0.59 13.22 -5.48
N ALA A 46 -1.51 14.19 -5.50
CA ALA A 46 -2.95 13.92 -5.49
C ALA A 46 -3.41 13.18 -6.75
N SER A 47 -2.98 13.63 -7.93
CA SER A 47 -3.23 12.95 -9.21
C SER A 47 -2.63 11.54 -9.21
N TRP A 48 -1.41 11.37 -8.71
CA TRP A 48 -0.75 10.07 -8.61
C TRP A 48 -1.55 9.09 -7.72
N ILE A 49 -1.92 9.52 -6.51
CA ILE A 49 -2.73 8.72 -5.58
C ILE A 49 -4.06 8.34 -6.25
N GLY A 50 -4.75 9.27 -6.90
CA GLY A 50 -6.00 9.00 -7.63
C GLY A 50 -5.83 8.01 -8.79
N SER A 51 -4.66 7.99 -9.43
CA SER A 51 -4.33 7.07 -10.53
C SER A 51 -3.73 5.73 -10.10
N LEU A 52 -3.44 5.53 -8.80
CA LEU A 52 -2.68 4.39 -8.32
C LEU A 52 -3.38 3.06 -8.61
N ALA A 53 -4.70 2.96 -8.40
CA ALA A 53 -5.43 1.74 -8.75
C ALA A 53 -5.37 1.42 -10.24
N PHE A 54 -5.58 2.43 -11.10
CA PHE A 54 -5.47 2.27 -12.55
C PHE A 54 -4.08 1.72 -12.91
N TYR A 55 -3.03 2.30 -12.34
CA TYR A 55 -1.65 1.86 -12.53
C TYR A 55 -1.41 0.40 -12.12
N LEU A 56 -1.89 0.00 -10.93
CA LEU A 56 -1.79 -1.39 -10.45
C LEU A 56 -2.57 -2.37 -11.37
N PHE A 57 -3.73 -1.96 -11.87
CA PHE A 57 -4.50 -2.75 -12.84
C PHE A 57 -3.78 -2.88 -14.18
N VAL A 58 -3.11 -1.83 -14.67
CA VAL A 58 -2.29 -1.90 -15.89
C VAL A 58 -1.16 -2.92 -15.73
N ILE A 59 -0.48 -2.94 -14.58
CA ILE A 59 0.55 -3.95 -14.28
C ILE A 59 -0.08 -5.36 -14.27
N PHE A 60 -1.20 -5.53 -13.58
CA PHE A 60 -1.93 -6.80 -13.54
C PHE A 60 -2.33 -7.31 -14.94
N MET A 61 -2.87 -6.42 -15.77
CA MET A 61 -3.30 -6.71 -17.15
C MET A 61 -2.11 -7.11 -18.02
N ARG A 62 -0.99 -6.37 -17.92
CA ARG A 62 0.27 -6.69 -18.60
C ARG A 62 0.77 -8.08 -18.24
N GLU A 63 0.86 -8.38 -16.94
CA GLU A 63 1.35 -9.68 -16.45
C GLU A 63 0.45 -10.84 -16.90
N ASN A 64 -0.85 -10.59 -16.98
CA ASN A 64 -1.82 -11.57 -17.45
C ASN A 64 -2.03 -11.60 -18.97
N LYS A 65 -1.29 -10.79 -19.74
CA LYS A 65 -1.38 -10.67 -21.20
C LYS A 65 -2.81 -10.41 -21.69
N LEU A 66 -3.56 -9.59 -20.96
CA LEU A 66 -4.93 -9.18 -21.31
C LEU A 66 -5.05 -7.66 -21.29
N PHE A 67 -6.04 -7.12 -21.99
CA PHE A 67 -6.38 -5.71 -21.92
C PHE A 67 -7.89 -5.54 -22.04
N SER A 68 -8.53 -4.93 -21.04
CA SER A 68 -9.98 -4.79 -20.95
C SER A 68 -10.39 -3.32 -20.98
N TYR A 69 -10.84 -2.87 -22.16
CA TYR A 69 -11.34 -1.49 -22.34
C TYR A 69 -12.62 -1.22 -21.55
N ASP A 70 -13.49 -2.22 -21.44
CA ASP A 70 -14.76 -2.16 -20.72
C ASP A 70 -14.57 -2.05 -19.21
N PHE A 71 -13.53 -2.68 -18.64
CA PHE A 71 -13.17 -2.51 -17.23
C PHE A 71 -12.86 -1.04 -16.89
N PHE A 72 -12.13 -0.34 -17.77
CA PHE A 72 -11.76 1.05 -17.52
C PHE A 72 -12.87 2.05 -17.83
N ARG A 73 -13.73 1.77 -18.82
CA ARG A 73 -14.80 2.69 -19.23
C ARG A 73 -16.07 2.52 -18.41
N GLU A 74 -16.50 1.28 -18.21
CA GLU A 74 -17.80 0.95 -17.60
C GLU A 74 -17.62 0.40 -16.16
N GLY A 75 -16.45 -0.17 -15.84
CA GLY A 75 -16.12 -0.72 -14.52
C GLY A 75 -15.63 0.30 -13.49
N LEU A 76 -15.77 1.61 -13.73
CA LEU A 76 -15.24 2.68 -12.88
C LEU A 76 -15.69 2.55 -11.42
N PHE A 77 -16.96 2.20 -11.17
CA PHE A 77 -17.48 2.04 -9.80
C PHE A 77 -16.77 0.92 -9.03
N GLY A 78 -16.59 -0.25 -9.66
CA GLY A 78 -15.88 -1.38 -9.07
C GLY A 78 -14.42 -1.05 -8.82
N MET A 79 -13.78 -0.36 -9.77
CA MET A 79 -12.39 0.10 -9.65
C MET A 79 -12.20 1.11 -8.52
N TYR A 80 -13.12 2.06 -8.33
CA TYR A 80 -13.07 3.01 -7.21
C TYR A 80 -13.30 2.32 -5.87
N THR A 81 -14.24 1.39 -5.79
CA THR A 81 -14.47 0.61 -4.57
C THR A 81 -13.23 -0.21 -4.21
N PHE A 82 -12.65 -0.89 -5.19
CA PHE A 82 -11.41 -1.64 -5.04
C PHE A 82 -10.24 -0.74 -4.60
N PHE A 83 -10.12 0.44 -5.20
CA PHE A 83 -9.11 1.43 -4.85
C PHE A 83 -9.23 1.90 -3.41
N ILE A 84 -10.45 2.25 -2.97
CA ILE A 84 -10.71 2.70 -1.60
C ILE A 84 -10.38 1.59 -0.60
N ALA A 85 -10.87 0.38 -0.85
CA ALA A 85 -10.59 -0.77 0.00
C ALA A 85 -9.08 -1.06 0.09
N SER A 86 -8.39 -1.09 -1.04
CA SER A 86 -6.94 -1.31 -1.11
C SER A 86 -6.16 -0.19 -0.42
N SER A 87 -6.59 1.07 -0.56
CA SER A 87 -5.95 2.22 0.08
C SER A 87 -6.09 2.16 1.60
N ILE A 88 -7.29 1.85 2.11
CA ILE A 88 -7.53 1.65 3.53
C ILE A 88 -6.66 0.50 4.04
N PHE A 89 -6.63 -0.62 3.32
CA PHE A 89 -5.80 -1.76 3.67
C PHE A 89 -4.31 -1.40 3.76
N ILE A 90 -3.75 -0.72 2.75
CA ILE A 90 -2.34 -0.30 2.74
C ILE A 90 -2.04 0.67 3.90
N ILE A 91 -2.93 1.62 4.18
CA ILE A 91 -2.78 2.55 5.31
C ILE A 91 -2.79 1.80 6.64
N LEU A 92 -3.75 0.89 6.84
CA LEU A 92 -3.82 0.06 8.04
C LEU A 92 -2.57 -0.81 8.21
N MET A 93 -2.12 -1.47 7.15
CA MET A 93 -0.88 -2.27 7.16
C MET A 93 0.34 -1.41 7.46
N SER A 94 0.41 -0.20 6.91
CA SER A 94 1.46 0.78 7.18
C SER A 94 1.52 1.17 8.66
N LEU A 95 0.37 1.45 9.28
CA LEU A 95 0.27 1.75 10.70
C LEU A 95 0.56 0.53 11.58
N LEU A 96 0.12 -0.65 11.18
CA LEU A 96 0.34 -1.89 11.91
C LEU A 96 1.82 -2.27 11.96
N PHE A 97 2.53 -2.16 10.83
CA PHE A 97 3.94 -2.50 10.73
C PHE A 97 4.86 -1.40 11.23
N TYR A 98 4.58 -0.15 10.89
CA TYR A 98 5.55 0.93 11.10
C TYR A 98 4.94 2.12 11.82
N GLY A 99 3.68 2.06 12.26
CA GLY A 99 3.00 3.18 12.91
C GLY A 99 3.70 3.68 14.17
N PHE A 100 4.49 2.84 14.85
CA PHE A 100 5.31 3.25 15.99
C PHE A 100 6.35 4.34 15.65
N LEU A 101 6.73 4.49 14.37
CA LEU A 101 7.64 5.54 13.91
C LEU A 101 7.05 6.95 14.10
N ILE A 102 5.72 7.09 14.05
CA ILE A 102 5.02 8.37 14.24
C ILE A 102 5.20 8.90 15.68
N PRO A 103 4.77 8.18 16.74
CA PRO A 103 5.02 8.60 18.12
C PRO A 103 6.51 8.62 18.45
N ALA A 104 7.34 7.78 17.81
CA ALA A 104 8.80 7.86 17.97
C ALA A 104 9.33 9.22 17.51
N LYS A 105 8.95 9.68 16.31
CA LYS A 105 9.35 10.99 15.77
C LYS A 105 8.85 12.13 16.66
N LEU A 106 7.59 12.06 17.12
CA LEU A 106 7.02 13.05 18.03
C LEU A 106 7.77 13.11 19.36
N GLY A 107 8.02 11.96 19.99
CA GLY A 107 8.76 11.86 21.24
C GLY A 107 10.20 12.33 21.14
N LEU A 108 10.89 12.03 20.03
CA LEU A 108 12.24 12.55 19.76
C LEU A 108 12.24 14.06 19.53
N THR A 109 11.18 14.58 18.90
CA THR A 109 10.99 16.02 18.68
C THR A 109 10.75 16.75 19.99
N GLU A 110 9.86 16.25 20.85
CA GLU A 110 9.62 16.76 22.21
C GLU A 110 10.92 16.70 23.03
N LEU A 111 11.68 15.61 22.95
CA LEU A 111 12.92 15.47 23.71
C LEU A 111 13.98 16.47 23.26
N ARG A 112 14.01 16.77 21.96
CA ARG A 112 14.92 17.78 21.42
C ARG A 112 14.59 19.17 21.95
N ARG A 113 13.30 19.51 22.02
CA ARG A 113 12.78 20.82 22.38
C ARG A 113 12.71 21.05 23.90
N ASP A 114 12.02 20.16 24.59
CA ASP A 114 11.56 20.35 25.97
C ASP A 114 12.28 19.43 26.97
N GLN A 115 13.23 18.62 26.50
CA GLN A 115 13.90 17.56 27.29
C GLN A 115 12.95 16.53 27.92
N LYS A 116 11.73 16.39 27.38
CA LYS A 116 10.72 15.41 27.79
C LYS A 116 10.36 14.47 26.64
N ASN A 117 9.87 13.27 26.93
CA ASN A 117 9.41 12.32 25.92
C ASN A 117 8.15 11.60 26.42
N THR A 118 7.01 12.26 26.29
CA THR A 118 5.69 11.74 26.70
C THR A 118 5.26 10.55 25.85
N MET A 119 5.65 10.54 24.57
CA MET A 119 5.29 9.50 23.60
C MET A 119 6.10 8.21 23.76
N ARG A 120 7.03 8.14 24.71
CA ARG A 120 7.95 7.00 24.89
C ARG A 120 7.21 5.68 25.09
N TRP A 121 6.24 5.64 25.99
CA TRP A 121 5.49 4.41 26.29
C TRP A 121 4.68 3.93 25.10
N ILE A 122 3.98 4.85 24.42
CA ILE A 122 3.21 4.55 23.20
C ILE A 122 4.13 4.03 22.09
N THR A 123 5.33 4.61 21.95
CA THR A 123 6.33 4.17 20.98
C THR A 123 6.77 2.73 21.23
N TRP A 124 7.12 2.39 22.47
CA TRP A 124 7.55 1.03 22.82
C TRP A 124 6.43 0.01 22.69
N PHE A 125 5.21 0.38 23.10
CA PHE A 125 4.03 -0.47 22.92
C PHE A 125 3.74 -0.73 21.43
N GLY A 126 3.74 0.32 20.60
CA GLY A 126 3.59 0.20 19.15
C GLY A 126 4.72 -0.62 18.51
N PHE A 127 5.96 -0.45 18.96
CA PHE A 127 7.09 -1.25 18.49
C PHE A 127 6.91 -2.73 18.82
N LEU A 128 6.45 -3.06 20.03
CA LEU A 128 6.15 -4.44 20.41
C LEU A 128 5.04 -5.04 19.54
N ILE A 129 3.94 -4.30 19.31
CA ILE A 129 2.87 -4.73 18.39
C ILE A 129 3.43 -4.99 17.00
N SER A 130 4.23 -4.06 16.47
CA SER A 130 4.89 -4.23 15.18
C SER A 130 5.72 -5.52 15.13
N CYS A 131 6.59 -5.77 16.13
CA CYS A 131 7.41 -6.98 16.18
C CYS A 131 6.55 -8.25 16.19
N VAL A 132 5.48 -8.28 17.00
CA VAL A 132 4.55 -9.43 17.05
C VAL A 132 3.87 -9.64 15.70
N MET A 133 3.36 -8.57 15.07
CA MET A 133 2.68 -8.66 13.77
C MET A 133 3.62 -9.10 12.65
N HIS A 134 4.86 -8.61 12.62
CA HIS A 134 5.87 -9.10 11.69
C HIS A 134 6.14 -10.59 11.91
N SER A 135 6.35 -11.04 13.15
CA SER A 135 6.61 -12.46 13.45
C SER A 135 5.46 -13.36 13.00
N ILE A 136 4.21 -12.97 13.28
CA ILE A 136 3.02 -13.73 12.87
C ILE A 136 2.96 -13.82 11.34
N LEU A 137 3.04 -12.69 10.65
CA LEU A 137 2.89 -12.68 9.20
C LEU A 137 4.07 -13.31 8.47
N PHE A 138 5.30 -13.19 8.98
CA PHE A 138 6.44 -13.93 8.43
C PHE A 138 6.24 -15.44 8.56
N SER A 139 5.72 -15.91 9.68
CA SER A 139 5.44 -17.34 9.90
C SER A 139 4.39 -17.83 8.90
N VAL A 140 3.26 -17.12 8.79
CA VAL A 140 2.19 -17.44 7.83
C VAL A 140 2.68 -17.38 6.38
N ALA A 141 3.45 -16.35 6.02
CA ALA A 141 3.96 -16.18 4.66
C ALA A 141 5.03 -17.22 4.31
N ALA A 142 5.86 -17.64 5.27
CA ALA A 142 6.84 -18.70 5.08
C ALA A 142 6.15 -20.05 4.84
N GLU A 143 5.14 -20.39 5.66
CA GLU A 143 4.34 -21.61 5.51
C GLU A 143 3.61 -21.64 4.16
N ALA A 144 3.04 -20.50 3.76
CA ALA A 144 2.35 -20.36 2.46
C ALA A 144 3.31 -20.23 1.26
N GLN A 145 4.63 -20.20 1.46
CA GLN A 145 5.64 -19.94 0.43
C GLN A 145 5.41 -18.62 -0.35
N LYS A 146 4.90 -17.59 0.33
CA LYS A 146 4.54 -16.28 -0.23
C LYS A 146 5.32 -15.13 0.40
N LEU A 147 6.57 -15.38 0.79
CA LEU A 147 7.45 -14.37 1.39
C LEU A 147 7.65 -13.12 0.51
N ASN A 148 7.73 -13.29 -0.81
CA ASN A 148 7.90 -12.16 -1.74
C ASN A 148 6.73 -11.16 -1.64
N ILE A 149 5.50 -11.65 -1.47
CA ILE A 149 4.31 -10.81 -1.31
C ILE A 149 4.36 -10.05 0.02
N LEU A 150 4.74 -10.73 1.10
CA LEU A 150 4.91 -10.07 2.40
C LEU A 150 5.97 -8.98 2.36
N LEU A 151 7.15 -9.25 1.77
CA LEU A 151 8.22 -8.28 1.64
C LEU A 151 7.81 -7.08 0.79
N TRP A 152 7.07 -7.32 -0.30
CA TRP A 152 6.50 -6.25 -1.12
C TRP A 152 5.48 -5.41 -0.33
N LEU A 153 4.60 -6.04 0.43
CA LEU A 153 3.63 -5.36 1.31
C LEU A 153 4.34 -4.54 2.40
N MET A 154 5.43 -5.06 2.98
CA MET A 154 6.25 -4.33 3.94
C MET A 154 6.92 -3.12 3.29
N ALA A 155 7.44 -3.26 2.07
CA ALA A 155 8.12 -2.18 1.36
C ALA A 155 7.16 -1.04 0.97
N ILE A 156 5.94 -1.35 0.52
CA ILE A 156 4.93 -0.32 0.28
C ILE A 156 4.44 0.29 1.61
N ALA A 157 4.24 -0.52 2.65
CA ALA A 157 3.83 -0.08 3.97
C ALA A 157 4.83 0.91 4.61
N ILE A 158 6.14 0.63 4.56
CA ILE A 158 7.15 1.56 5.07
C ILE A 158 7.20 2.85 4.26
N THR A 159 6.99 2.78 2.94
CA THR A 159 6.93 3.96 2.07
C THR A 159 5.80 4.91 2.48
N PHE A 160 4.59 4.37 2.70
CA PHE A 160 3.47 5.15 3.22
C PHE A 160 3.73 5.69 4.63
N CYS A 161 4.33 4.88 5.51
CA CYS A 161 4.60 5.32 6.88
C CYS A 161 5.60 6.48 6.91
N MET A 162 6.66 6.38 6.10
CA MET A 162 7.68 7.42 5.96
C MET A 162 7.09 8.70 5.37
N PHE A 163 6.18 8.58 4.40
CA PHE A 163 5.44 9.73 3.87
C PHE A 163 4.64 10.44 4.96
N PHE A 164 3.84 9.72 5.77
CA PHE A 164 3.13 10.34 6.90
C PHE A 164 4.09 10.91 7.95
N CYS A 165 5.13 10.16 8.28
CA CYS A 165 6.16 10.61 9.22
C CYS A 165 6.82 11.91 8.76
N SER A 166 6.98 12.17 7.47
CA SER A 166 7.62 13.40 6.97
C SER A 166 6.92 14.67 7.45
N PHE A 167 5.58 14.67 7.55
CA PHE A 167 4.78 15.84 7.94
C PHE A 167 4.61 16.01 9.45
N VAL A 168 4.83 14.96 10.23
CA VAL A 168 4.59 14.94 11.68
C VAL A 168 5.66 15.74 12.44
N GLY A 169 5.26 16.55 13.43
CA GLY A 169 6.18 17.33 14.28
C GLY A 169 6.80 18.59 13.64
N HIS A 170 6.42 18.89 12.39
CA HIS A 170 6.80 20.09 11.66
C HIS A 170 5.69 21.15 11.74
N ASN A 171 6.06 22.43 11.81
CA ASN A 171 5.11 23.53 11.63
C ASN A 171 4.72 23.66 10.14
N LEU A 172 3.58 24.30 9.86
CA LEU A 172 3.04 24.50 8.51
C LEU A 172 4.10 25.06 7.54
N LYS A 173 4.91 26.04 7.98
CA LYS A 173 5.96 26.65 7.14
C LYS A 173 6.98 25.62 6.62
N LYS A 174 7.41 24.69 7.47
CA LYS A 174 8.37 23.64 7.09
C LYS A 174 7.71 22.57 6.20
N ASN A 175 6.44 22.25 6.45
CA ASN A 175 5.67 21.33 5.59
C ASN A 175 5.42 21.90 4.18
N ILE A 176 5.37 23.22 4.04
CA ILE A 176 5.32 23.89 2.73
C ILE A 176 6.66 23.76 2.01
N GLN A 177 7.78 23.84 2.72
CA GLN A 177 9.12 23.68 2.13
C GLN A 177 9.48 22.24 1.79
N ASP A 178 8.87 21.26 2.47
CA ASP A 178 9.12 19.84 2.22
C ASP A 178 8.37 19.34 0.97
N TRP A 179 8.90 19.71 -0.20
CA TRP A 179 8.44 19.21 -1.50
C TRP A 179 9.08 17.85 -1.85
N LEU A 180 10.22 17.52 -1.24
CA LEU A 180 10.99 16.33 -1.57
C LEU A 180 10.30 15.05 -1.08
N SER A 181 9.74 15.06 0.13
CA SER A 181 9.06 13.88 0.69
C SER A 181 7.91 13.36 -0.20
N PRO A 182 6.98 14.20 -0.69
CA PRO A 182 5.97 13.75 -1.67
C PRO A 182 6.55 13.25 -2.99
N VAL A 183 7.62 13.88 -3.51
CA VAL A 183 8.25 13.43 -4.77
C VAL A 183 8.88 12.05 -4.60
N ILE A 184 9.59 11.82 -3.49
CA ILE A 184 10.14 10.51 -3.15
C ILE A 184 9.02 9.49 -2.99
N PHE A 185 7.93 9.85 -2.31
CA PHE A 185 6.76 8.97 -2.16
C PHE A 185 6.17 8.56 -3.52
N VAL A 186 5.94 9.51 -4.43
CA VAL A 186 5.46 9.21 -5.80
C VAL A 186 6.45 8.30 -6.53
N GLY A 187 7.75 8.63 -6.49
CA GLY A 187 8.79 7.84 -7.13
C GLY A 187 8.84 6.39 -6.61
N LEU A 188 8.84 6.19 -5.29
CA LEU A 188 8.88 4.85 -4.70
C LEU A 188 7.60 4.05 -4.96
N THR A 189 6.42 4.69 -4.84
CA THR A 189 5.14 4.02 -5.10
C THR A 189 4.88 3.74 -6.59
N ALA A 190 5.57 4.43 -7.50
CA ALA A 190 5.60 4.08 -8.92
C ALA A 190 6.60 2.97 -9.24
N LEU A 191 7.84 3.11 -8.77
CA LEU A 191 8.94 2.20 -9.11
C LEU A 191 8.78 0.83 -8.47
N LEU A 192 8.31 0.74 -7.22
CA LEU A 192 8.23 -0.53 -6.51
C LEU A 192 7.24 -1.51 -7.17
N PRO A 193 5.99 -1.14 -7.51
CA PRO A 193 5.12 -2.01 -8.29
C PRO A 193 5.68 -2.33 -9.69
N PHE A 194 6.36 -1.37 -10.34
CA PHE A 194 6.96 -1.58 -11.65
C PHE A 194 8.11 -2.58 -11.65
N ALA A 195 8.94 -2.58 -10.60
CA ALA A 195 10.10 -3.45 -10.48
C ALA A 195 9.70 -4.89 -10.14
N TYR A 196 8.57 -5.06 -9.44
CA TYR A 196 8.05 -6.35 -8.96
C TYR A 196 6.66 -6.61 -9.54
N GLN A 197 6.57 -6.69 -10.88
CA GLN A 197 5.29 -6.77 -11.61
C GLN A 197 4.53 -8.06 -11.32
N ASP A 198 5.25 -9.17 -11.23
CA ASP A 198 4.73 -10.50 -10.89
C ASP A 198 4.06 -10.49 -9.50
N VAL A 199 4.75 -9.96 -8.50
CA VAL A 199 4.24 -9.84 -7.13
C VAL A 199 3.07 -8.87 -7.07
N THR A 200 3.18 -7.72 -7.75
CA THR A 200 2.11 -6.72 -7.83
C THR A 200 0.85 -7.30 -8.46
N ALA A 201 0.99 -8.02 -9.57
CA ALA A 201 -0.12 -8.67 -10.24
C ALA A 201 -0.76 -9.73 -9.35
N GLU A 202 0.01 -10.52 -8.59
CA GLU A 202 -0.55 -11.49 -7.64
C GLU A 202 -1.28 -10.80 -6.48
N VAL A 203 -0.79 -9.65 -5.97
CA VAL A 203 -1.51 -8.88 -4.93
C VAL A 203 -2.85 -8.35 -5.47
N VAL A 204 -2.87 -7.80 -6.69
CA VAL A 204 -4.12 -7.39 -7.33
C VAL A 204 -5.03 -8.61 -7.56
N ALA A 205 -4.48 -9.75 -7.98
CA ALA A 205 -5.21 -11.00 -8.16
C ALA A 205 -5.83 -11.49 -6.85
N MET A 206 -5.15 -11.38 -5.72
CA MET A 206 -5.71 -11.70 -4.40
C MET A 206 -6.93 -10.84 -4.09
N GLY A 207 -6.84 -9.52 -4.28
CA GLY A 207 -7.99 -8.65 -4.08
C GLY A 207 -9.16 -9.02 -4.99
N LEU A 208 -8.92 -9.25 -6.30
CA LEU A 208 -9.96 -9.68 -7.24
C LEU A 208 -10.59 -11.02 -6.85
N ARG A 209 -9.80 -11.93 -6.27
CA ARG A 209 -10.24 -13.23 -5.76
C ARG A 209 -11.21 -13.03 -4.60
N ASP A 210 -10.88 -12.16 -3.65
CA ASP A 210 -11.72 -11.89 -2.47
C ASP A 210 -13.05 -11.23 -2.86
N PHE A 211 -13.04 -10.37 -3.87
CA PHE A 211 -14.26 -9.77 -4.42
C PHE A 211 -15.04 -10.67 -5.40
N ASN A 212 -14.63 -11.93 -5.61
CA ASN A 212 -15.27 -12.88 -6.55
C ASN A 212 -15.31 -12.40 -8.02
N VAL A 213 -14.41 -11.50 -8.42
CA VAL A 213 -14.37 -10.91 -9.78
C VAL A 213 -13.13 -11.31 -10.57
N GLY A 214 -12.33 -12.27 -10.08
CA GLY A 214 -11.16 -12.75 -10.81
C GLY A 214 -10.13 -13.44 -9.93
N GLY A 215 -8.86 -13.21 -10.25
CA GLY A 215 -7.75 -13.72 -9.43
C GLY A 215 -7.46 -15.20 -9.63
N ASN A 216 -7.73 -15.72 -10.83
CA ASN A 216 -7.54 -17.12 -11.23
C ASN A 216 -8.43 -18.13 -10.48
N LYS A 217 -9.64 -17.72 -10.06
CA LYS A 217 -10.65 -18.64 -9.51
C LYS A 217 -11.12 -19.63 -10.56
N ASN A 218 -11.31 -20.90 -10.20
CA ASN A 218 -11.93 -21.85 -11.12
C ASN A 218 -13.41 -21.52 -11.21
N ILE A 219 -13.91 -21.37 -12.44
CA ILE A 219 -15.32 -21.09 -12.69
C ILE A 219 -15.88 -21.97 -13.80
N LEU A 220 -17.21 -22.09 -13.77
CA LEU A 220 -18.04 -22.67 -14.81
C LEU A 220 -18.92 -21.55 -15.38
N ILE A 221 -18.94 -21.41 -16.69
CA ILE A 221 -19.82 -20.46 -17.39
C ILE A 221 -20.88 -21.24 -18.13
N PHE A 222 -22.13 -20.96 -17.81
CA PHE A 222 -23.30 -21.48 -18.50
C PHE A 222 -23.82 -20.38 -19.42
N GLN A 223 -23.81 -20.65 -20.73
CA GLN A 223 -24.49 -19.82 -21.71
C GLN A 223 -25.78 -20.50 -22.15
N ASP A 224 -26.86 -19.73 -22.19
CA ASP A 224 -28.17 -20.19 -22.64
C ASP A 224 -28.08 -20.78 -24.06
N GLY A 225 -28.48 -22.05 -24.21
CA GLY A 225 -28.35 -22.81 -25.45
C GLY A 225 -27.11 -23.71 -25.58
N THR A 226 -26.12 -23.61 -24.67
CA THR A 226 -24.99 -24.57 -24.61
C THR A 226 -25.28 -25.68 -23.61
N LYS A 227 -25.12 -26.95 -24.04
CA LYS A 227 -25.31 -28.11 -23.16
C LYS A 227 -24.16 -28.32 -22.17
N GLU A 228 -22.98 -27.81 -22.48
CA GLU A 228 -21.78 -27.99 -21.66
C GLU A 228 -21.23 -26.67 -21.15
N PRO A 229 -20.92 -26.56 -19.84
CA PRO A 229 -20.36 -25.35 -19.27
C PRO A 229 -18.91 -25.14 -19.73
N ILE A 230 -18.57 -23.89 -19.99
CA ILE A 230 -17.21 -23.49 -20.33
C ILE A 230 -16.41 -23.42 -19.02
N LYS A 231 -15.42 -24.30 -18.89
CA LYS A 231 -14.56 -24.39 -17.69
C LYS A 231 -13.27 -23.60 -17.89
N GLY A 232 -12.86 -22.84 -16.88
CA GLY A 232 -11.58 -22.14 -16.91
C GLY A 232 -11.25 -21.44 -15.61
N LYS A 233 -10.04 -20.85 -15.55
CA LYS A 233 -9.64 -19.97 -14.45
C LYS A 233 -9.99 -18.53 -14.81
N LEU A 234 -10.93 -17.93 -14.07
CA LEU A 234 -11.31 -16.53 -14.23
C LEU A 234 -10.16 -15.62 -13.83
N THR A 235 -9.54 -14.98 -14.81
CA THR A 235 -8.50 -13.98 -14.55
C THR A 235 -9.14 -12.64 -14.16
N LEU A 236 -10.15 -12.19 -14.90
CA LEU A 236 -10.86 -10.93 -14.66
C LEU A 236 -12.32 -11.04 -15.14
N LEU A 237 -13.23 -10.50 -14.35
CA LEU A 237 -14.62 -10.25 -14.71
C LEU A 237 -14.81 -8.75 -14.90
N SER A 238 -15.18 -8.34 -16.11
CA SER A 238 -15.53 -6.96 -16.45
C SER A 238 -17.03 -6.86 -16.74
N PRO A 239 -17.60 -5.64 -16.89
CA PRO A 239 -19.03 -5.49 -17.11
C PRO A 239 -19.58 -6.25 -18.33
N ARG A 240 -18.78 -6.40 -19.39
CA ARG A 240 -19.21 -7.04 -20.64
C ARG A 240 -18.52 -8.35 -20.96
N ASN A 241 -17.45 -8.70 -20.25
CA ASN A 241 -16.62 -9.85 -20.63
C ASN A 241 -16.10 -10.61 -19.41
N ALA A 242 -16.02 -11.94 -19.56
CA ALA A 242 -15.28 -12.82 -18.67
C ALA A 242 -13.97 -13.24 -19.36
N TYR A 243 -12.85 -12.94 -18.71
CA TYR A 243 -11.51 -13.28 -19.17
C TYR A 243 -11.05 -14.54 -18.44
N LEU A 244 -10.84 -15.63 -19.19
CA LEU A 244 -10.53 -16.95 -18.66
C LEU A 244 -9.22 -17.47 -19.21
N LYS A 245 -8.48 -18.21 -18.40
CA LYS A 245 -7.40 -19.08 -18.89
C LYS A 245 -7.89 -20.52 -18.95
N ASP A 246 -7.72 -21.15 -20.11
CA ASP A 246 -7.97 -22.58 -20.27
C ASP A 246 -6.84 -23.43 -19.63
N ARG A 247 -6.97 -24.76 -19.68
CA ARG A 247 -5.93 -25.67 -19.14
C ARG A 247 -4.56 -25.52 -19.82
N SER A 248 -4.53 -25.02 -21.06
CA SER A 248 -3.30 -24.72 -21.80
C SER A 248 -2.76 -23.31 -21.52
N GLY A 249 -3.39 -22.55 -20.62
CA GLY A 249 -3.02 -21.17 -20.30
C GLY A 249 -3.41 -20.15 -21.36
N ARG A 250 -4.17 -20.54 -22.39
CA ARG A 250 -4.64 -19.62 -23.42
C ARG A 250 -5.78 -18.78 -22.87
N LEU A 251 -5.73 -17.49 -23.16
CA LEU A 251 -6.78 -16.54 -22.81
C LEU A 251 -8.00 -16.76 -23.71
N LYS A 252 -9.16 -16.96 -23.10
CA LYS A 252 -10.47 -16.96 -23.74
C LYS A 252 -11.27 -15.79 -23.20
N ILE A 253 -11.87 -15.02 -24.11
CA ILE A 253 -12.73 -13.89 -23.78
C ILE A 253 -14.15 -14.31 -24.10
N ILE A 254 -15.03 -14.26 -23.11
CA ILE A 254 -16.43 -14.66 -23.25
C ILE A 254 -17.31 -13.46 -22.98
N PRO A 255 -18.14 -13.02 -23.95
CA PRO A 255 -19.07 -11.92 -23.70
C PRO A 255 -20.12 -12.35 -22.68
N ILE A 256 -20.40 -11.47 -21.73
CA ILE A 256 -21.42 -11.66 -20.70
C ILE A 256 -22.71 -11.01 -21.20
N THR A 257 -23.80 -11.77 -21.11
CA THR A 257 -25.16 -11.32 -21.38
C THR A 257 -26.05 -11.63 -20.18
N ASP A 258 -27.27 -11.11 -20.17
CA ASP A 258 -28.28 -11.38 -19.11
C ASP A 258 -28.61 -12.87 -18.95
N LYS A 259 -28.20 -13.68 -19.93
CA LYS A 259 -28.40 -15.13 -20.00
C LYS A 259 -27.15 -15.94 -19.61
N THR A 260 -26.14 -15.27 -19.06
CA THR A 260 -24.88 -15.89 -18.66
C THR A 260 -24.85 -16.10 -17.15
N THR A 261 -24.72 -17.35 -16.70
CA THR A 261 -24.56 -17.67 -15.28
C THR A 261 -23.12 -18.11 -14.99
N LEU A 262 -22.56 -17.55 -13.92
CA LEU A 262 -21.20 -17.80 -13.45
C LEU A 262 -21.26 -18.56 -12.13
N GLU A 263 -20.68 -19.76 -12.09
CA GLU A 263 -20.55 -20.55 -10.86
C GLU A 263 -19.07 -20.70 -10.47
N ILE A 264 -18.77 -20.43 -9.19
CA ILE A 264 -17.44 -20.63 -8.59
C ILE A 264 -17.39 -22.04 -8.00
N TRP A 265 -16.31 -22.78 -8.25
CA TRP A 265 -16.13 -24.16 -7.78
C TRP A 265 -14.71 -24.45 -7.31
#